data_AF-A0A8H3A601-F1
#
_entry.id   AF-A0A8H3A601-F1
#
_cell.length_a   1.000
_cell.length_b   1.000
_cell.length_c   1.000
_cell.angle_alpha   90.00
_cell.angle_beta   90.00
_cell.angle_gamma   90.00
#
_symmetry.space_group_name_H-M   'P 1'
#
loop_
_entity.id
_entity.type
_entity.pdbx_description
1 polymer ?
#
loop_
_entity_poly.entity_id
_entity_poly.type
_entity_poly.pdbx_seq_one_letter_code
_entity_poly.pdbx_strand_id
1 'polypeptide(L)'
;MANQMIDYSRGDKAAIWVVVVASLVSLVFVVGLLLHIIINKIIRCWPLERLTTATPYYFINLLFFDMLMAIGSVLNAHWVRAGKVEVGGLCTAQAVIKQMGNVGVAWYEPW
;
A
#
# COMPACT_ATOMS: atom_id res chain seq x y z
N MET A 1 27.91 -10.63 -2.51
CA MET A 1 26.54 -11.07 -2.89
C MET A 1 26.28 -10.51 -4.28
N ALA A 2 26.22 -11.36 -5.30
CA ALA A 2 26.00 -10.89 -6.67
C ALA A 2 24.58 -10.33 -6.82
N ASN A 3 24.43 -9.11 -7.34
CA ASN A 3 23.11 -8.56 -7.67
C ASN A 3 22.53 -9.36 -8.82
N GLN A 4 21.51 -10.19 -8.54
CA GLN A 4 20.73 -10.82 -9.59
C GLN A 4 19.85 -9.78 -10.27
N MET A 5 19.82 -9.78 -11.60
CA MET A 5 19.01 -8.89 -12.42
C MET A 5 18.00 -9.74 -13.20
N ILE A 6 16.72 -9.37 -13.14
CA ILE A 6 15.64 -10.06 -13.86
C ILE A 6 15.05 -9.08 -14.87
N ASP A 7 15.16 -9.38 -16.16
CA ASP A 7 14.63 -8.55 -17.24
C ASP A 7 13.13 -8.78 -17.46
N TYR A 8 12.39 -7.71 -17.76
CA TYR A 8 10.96 -7.81 -18.04
C TYR A 8 10.66 -8.07 -19.51
N SER A 9 9.83 -9.08 -19.78
CA SER A 9 9.19 -9.26 -21.08
C SER A 9 8.18 -8.14 -21.37
N ARG A 10 7.79 -7.97 -22.64
CA ARG A 10 6.78 -6.98 -23.04
C ARG A 10 5.44 -7.20 -22.33
N GLY A 11 5.07 -8.46 -22.10
CA GLY A 11 3.85 -8.81 -21.36
C GLY A 11 3.92 -8.40 -19.88
N ASP A 12 5.06 -8.63 -19.24
CA ASP A 12 5.26 -8.29 -17.82
C ASP A 12 5.15 -6.78 -17.59
N LYS A 13 5.74 -5.99 -18.50
CA LYS A 13 5.64 -4.52 -18.43
C LYS A 13 4.19 -4.04 -18.45
N ALA A 14 3.35 -4.61 -19.30
CA ALA A 14 1.94 -4.25 -19.39
C ALA A 14 1.18 -4.64 -18.11
N ALA A 15 1.38 -5.85 -17.60
CA ALA A 15 0.74 -6.32 -16.38
C ALA A 15 1.12 -5.44 -15.17
N ILE A 16 2.41 -5.11 -15.04
CA ILE A 16 2.90 -4.31 -13.93
C ILE A 16 2.41 -2.85 -14.04
N TRP A 17 2.30 -2.31 -15.26
CA TRP A 17 1.68 -1.01 -15.49
C TRP A 17 0.25 -0.94 -14.95
N VAL A 18 -0.57 -1.97 -15.21
CA VAL A 18 -1.93 -2.05 -14.69
C VAL A 18 -1.94 -2.04 -13.15
N VAL A 19 -1.04 -2.81 -12.53
CA VAL A 19 -0.90 -2.85 -11.07
C VAL A 19 -0.53 -1.46 -10.52
N VAL A 20 0.40 -0.76 -11.15
CA VAL A 20 0.81 0.60 -10.73
C VAL A 20 -0.37 1.56 -10.79
N VAL A 21 -1.12 1.58 -11.89
CA VAL A 21 -2.29 2.47 -12.04
C VAL A 21 -3.38 2.14 -11.01
N ALA A 22 -3.71 0.86 -10.84
CA ALA A 22 -4.66 0.43 -9.82
C ALA A 22 -4.24 0.83 -8.40
N SER A 23 -2.94 0.72 -8.11
CA SER A 23 -2.38 1.10 -6.80
C SER A 23 -2.44 2.61 -6.56
N LEU A 24 -2.19 3.43 -7.57
CA LEU A 24 -2.32 4.89 -7.47
C LEU A 24 -3.76 5.30 -7.21
N VAL A 25 -4.72 4.68 -7.90
CA VAL A 25 -6.15 4.92 -7.66
C VAL A 25 -6.51 4.55 -6.22
N SER A 26 -6.16 3.34 -5.76
CA SER A 26 -6.43 2.92 -4.37
C SER A 26 -5.80 3.88 -3.35
N LEU A 27 -4.54 4.27 -3.58
CA LEU A 27 -3.82 5.19 -2.70
C LEU A 27 -4.54 6.53 -2.55
N VAL A 28 -5.07 7.11 -3.64
CA VAL A 28 -5.85 8.35 -3.59
C VAL A 28 -7.13 8.18 -2.76
N PHE A 29 -7.86 7.07 -2.95
CA PHE A 29 -9.07 6.78 -2.18
C PHE A 29 -8.76 6.60 -0.69
N VAL A 30 -7.76 5.79 -0.35
CA VAL A 30 -7.39 5.49 1.05
C VAL A 30 -6.87 6.72 1.77
N VAL A 31 -5.99 7.50 1.13
CA VAL A 31 -5.50 8.77 1.70
C VAL A 31 -6.66 9.76 1.87
N GLY A 32 -7.55 9.85 0.89
CA GLY A 32 -8.75 10.68 0.99
C GLY A 32 -9.65 10.31 2.16
N LEU A 33 -9.90 9.01 2.38
CA LEU A 33 -10.70 8.51 3.50
C LEU A 33 -10.01 8.76 4.84
N LEU A 34 -8.71 8.49 4.96
CA LEU A 34 -7.94 8.76 6.18
C LEU A 34 -7.94 10.25 6.51
N LEU A 35 -7.73 11.12 5.53
CA LEU A 35 -7.81 12.57 5.71
C LEU A 35 -9.22 13.00 6.13
N HIS A 36 -10.27 12.45 5.50
CA HIS A 36 -11.65 12.75 5.88
C HIS A 36 -11.94 12.39 7.34
N ILE A 37 -11.48 11.22 7.80
CA ILE A 37 -11.62 10.78 9.19
C ILE A 37 -10.85 11.71 10.15
N ILE A 38 -9.59 12.05 9.82
CA ILE A 38 -8.75 12.94 10.63
C ILE A 38 -9.37 14.34 10.71
N ILE A 39 -9.79 14.90 9.58
CA ILE A 39 -10.42 16.22 9.50
C ILE A 39 -11.72 16.25 10.29
N ASN A 40 -12.59 15.26 10.12
CA ASN A 40 -13.82 15.18 10.91
C ASN A 40 -13.53 15.07 12.41
N LYS A 41 -12.53 14.28 12.82
CA LYS A 41 -12.11 14.18 14.22
C LYS A 41 -11.69 15.55 14.78
N ILE A 42 -10.84 16.28 14.04
CA ILE A 42 -10.30 17.58 14.45
C ILE A 42 -11.40 18.65 14.48
N ILE A 43 -12.16 18.80 13.39
CA ILE A 43 -13.18 19.84 13.25
C ILE A 43 -14.36 19.61 14.20
N ARG A 44 -14.81 18.36 14.35
CA ARG A 44 -15.99 18.05 15.17
C ARG A 44 -15.63 17.78 16.64
N CYS A 45 -14.36 17.91 17.05
CA CYS A 45 -13.85 17.58 18.39
C CYS A 45 -14.43 16.25 18.91
N TRP A 46 -14.47 15.22 18.06
CA TRP A 46 -15.05 13.95 18.46
C TRP A 46 -14.22 13.35 19.60
N PRO A 47 -14.85 12.93 20.71
CA PRO A 47 -14.14 12.26 21.79
C PRO A 47 -13.51 10.98 21.23
N LEU A 48 -12.25 10.74 21.64
CA LEU A 48 -11.46 9.59 21.19
C LEU A 48 -12.18 8.25 21.44
N GLU A 49 -13.04 8.22 22.46
CA GLU A 49 -13.91 7.11 22.86
C GLU A 49 -14.80 6.59 21.71
N ARG A 50 -15.20 7.48 20.77
CA ARG A 50 -16.03 7.09 19.63
C ARG A 50 -15.26 6.33 18.55
N LEU A 51 -13.95 6.53 18.47
CA LEU A 51 -13.04 5.79 17.59
C LEU A 51 -12.54 4.48 18.23
N THR A 52 -12.81 4.28 19.53
CA THR A 52 -12.47 3.05 20.27
C THR A 52 -13.55 1.98 20.16
N THR A 53 -14.68 2.29 19.51
CA THR A 53 -15.62 1.25 19.08
C THR A 53 -14.92 0.33 18.08
N ALA A 54 -15.21 -0.98 18.16
CA ALA A 54 -14.48 -2.00 17.39
C ALA A 54 -14.42 -1.65 15.89
N THR A 55 -15.56 -1.34 15.28
CA THR A 55 -15.69 -1.15 13.83
C THR A 55 -14.77 -0.06 13.24
N PRO A 56 -14.78 1.21 13.70
CA PRO A 56 -13.89 2.23 13.15
C PRO A 56 -12.40 1.96 13.44
N TYR A 57 -12.08 1.31 14.56
CA TYR A 57 -10.70 0.98 14.89
C TYR A 57 -10.12 -0.04 13.90
N TYR A 58 -10.81 -1.16 13.65
CA TYR A 58 -10.40 -2.15 12.64
C TYR A 58 -10.31 -1.52 11.26
N PHE A 59 -11.29 -0.69 10.89
CA PHE A 59 -11.32 -0.04 9.58
C PHE A 59 -10.16 0.93 9.33
N ILE A 60 -9.78 1.75 10.33
CA ILE A 60 -8.65 2.68 10.18
C ILE A 60 -7.32 1.93 10.04
N ASN A 61 -7.12 0.86 10.82
CA ASN A 61 -5.92 0.03 10.69
C ASN A 61 -5.88 -0.68 9.34
N LEU A 62 -7.01 -1.20 8.86
CA LEU A 62 -7.12 -1.83 7.54
C LEU A 62 -6.77 -0.85 6.41
N LEU A 63 -7.28 0.39 6.46
CA LEU A 63 -6.89 1.45 5.53
C LEU A 63 -5.40 1.78 5.61
N PHE A 64 -4.81 1.80 6.81
CA PHE A 64 -3.39 2.06 6.98
C PHE A 64 -2.51 0.96 6.35
N PHE A 65 -2.85 -0.30 6.53
CA PHE A 65 -2.12 -1.41 5.92
C PHE A 65 -2.32 -1.50 4.40
N ASP A 66 -3.52 -1.15 3.89
CA ASP A 66 -3.74 -1.00 2.44
C ASP A 66 -2.88 0.11 1.84
N MET A 67 -2.74 1.24 2.54
CA MET A 67 -1.84 2.34 2.15
C MET A 67 -0.39 1.85 2.01
N LEU A 68 0.11 1.08 2.98
CA LEU A 68 1.47 0.51 2.92
C LEU A 68 1.63 -0.42 1.71
N MET A 69 0.68 -1.33 1.48
CA MET A 69 0.70 -2.23 0.33
C MET A 69 0.71 -1.46 -0.99
N ALA A 70 -0.16 -0.44 -1.12
CA ALA A 70 -0.26 0.40 -2.31
C ALA A 70 1.06 1.15 -2.59
N ILE A 71 1.71 1.70 -1.57
CA ILE A 71 3.03 2.34 -1.70
C ILE A 71 4.06 1.34 -2.25
N GLY A 72 4.09 0.13 -1.69
CA GLY A 72 4.95 -0.95 -2.18
C GLY A 72 4.68 -1.28 -3.65
N SER A 73 3.42 -1.23 -4.09
CA SER A 73 3.04 -1.52 -5.47
C SER A 73 3.31 -0.37 -6.43
N VAL A 74 3.28 0.89 -5.99
CA VAL A 74 3.68 2.06 -6.80
C VAL A 74 5.18 2.03 -7.11
N LEU A 75 6.03 1.50 -6.22
CA LEU A 75 7.47 1.31 -6.48
C LEU A 75 7.75 0.45 -7.72
N ASN A 76 6.80 -0.39 -8.14
CA ASN A 76 6.92 -1.12 -9.41
C ASN A 76 7.08 -0.21 -10.64
N ALA A 77 6.62 1.05 -10.58
CA ALA A 77 6.82 2.02 -11.66
C ALA A 77 8.31 2.25 -11.97
N HIS A 78 9.16 2.20 -10.95
CA HIS A 78 10.60 2.31 -11.11
C HIS A 78 11.14 1.15 -11.96
N TRP A 79 10.76 -0.09 -11.62
CA TRP A 79 11.21 -1.29 -12.32
C TRP A 79 10.68 -1.37 -13.75
N VAL A 80 9.47 -0.87 -14.00
CA VAL A 80 8.92 -0.79 -15.36
C VAL A 80 9.71 0.16 -16.23
N ARG A 81 10.11 1.33 -15.70
CA ARG A 81 10.98 2.28 -16.40
C ARG A 81 12.38 1.74 -16.64
N ALA A 82 12.94 1.03 -15.66
CA ALA A 82 14.24 0.38 -15.79
C ALA A 82 14.20 -0.81 -16.76
N GLY A 83 13.03 -1.43 -16.95
CA GLY A 83 12.85 -2.63 -17.77
C GLY A 83 13.42 -3.91 -17.16
N LYS A 84 13.90 -3.83 -15.92
CA LYS A 84 14.51 -4.92 -15.15
C LYS A 84 14.29 -4.69 -13.66
N VAL A 85 14.38 -5.76 -12.87
CA VAL A 85 14.45 -5.73 -11.41
C VAL A 85 15.86 -6.04 -10.98
N GLU A 86 16.42 -5.20 -10.13
CA GLU A 86 17.74 -5.42 -9.54
C GLU A 86 17.57 -5.85 -8.09
N VAL A 87 18.07 -7.05 -7.76
CA VAL A 87 18.10 -7.53 -6.38
C VAL A 87 19.07 -6.65 -5.59
N GLY A 88 18.55 -6.03 -4.53
CA GLY A 88 19.27 -5.08 -3.71
C GLY A 88 18.34 -4.43 -2.68
N GLY A 89 18.81 -3.38 -2.00
CA GLY A 89 18.07 -2.74 -0.90
C GLY A 89 16.66 -2.27 -1.28
N LEU A 90 16.47 -1.74 -2.50
CA LEU A 90 15.16 -1.28 -2.97
C LEU A 90 14.17 -2.44 -3.18
N CYS A 91 14.65 -3.55 -3.75
CA CYS A 91 13.85 -4.77 -3.94
C CYS A 91 13.42 -5.36 -2.58
N THR A 92 14.34 -5.46 -1.62
CA THR A 92 14.05 -5.95 -0.27
C THR A 92 13.10 -5.03 0.47
N ALA A 93 13.31 -3.71 0.43
CA ALA A 93 12.42 -2.75 1.07
C ALA A 93 11.00 -2.82 0.49
N GLN A 94 10.88 -2.93 -0.84
CA GLN A 94 9.58 -3.11 -1.49
C GLN A 94 8.89 -4.40 -1.03
N ALA A 95 9.62 -5.51 -0.96
CA ALA A 95 9.08 -6.79 -0.50
C ALA A 95 8.58 -6.71 0.94
N VAL A 96 9.36 -6.10 1.84
CA VAL A 96 8.98 -5.90 3.24
C VAL A 96 7.72 -5.05 3.34
N ILE A 97 7.66 -3.90 2.66
CA ILE A 97 6.50 -3.00 2.68
C ILE A 97 5.23 -3.71 2.19
N LYS A 98 5.32 -4.43 1.06
CA LYS A 98 4.18 -5.19 0.52
C LYS A 98 3.73 -6.29 1.48
N GLN A 99 4.67 -7.05 2.05
CA GLN A 99 4.36 -8.14 2.96
C GLN A 99 3.70 -7.63 4.25
N MET A 100 4.21 -6.53 4.81
CA MET A 100 3.63 -5.89 5.98
C MET A 100 2.20 -5.43 5.73
N GLY A 101 1.94 -4.80 4.58
CA GLY A 101 0.59 -4.41 4.18
C GLY A 101 -0.34 -5.63 4.05
N ASN A 102 0.12 -6.69 3.39
CA ASN A 102 -0.69 -7.88 3.15
C ASN A 102 -1.06 -8.64 4.43
N VAL A 103 -0.08 -8.85 5.32
CA VAL A 103 -0.32 -9.49 6.62
C VAL A 103 -1.17 -8.61 7.53
N GLY A 104 -0.93 -7.29 7.47
CA GLY A 104 -1.71 -6.33 8.22
C GLY A 104 -3.19 -6.36 7.85
N VAL A 105 -3.53 -6.27 6.56
CA VAL A 105 -4.95 -6.33 6.12
C VAL A 105 -5.61 -7.63 6.60
N ALA A 106 -4.95 -8.77 6.42
CA ALA A 106 -5.48 -10.08 6.84
C ALA A 106 -5.71 -10.19 8.35
N TRP A 107 -4.96 -9.46 9.17
CA TRP A 107 -5.12 -9.47 10.62
C TRP A 107 -6.37 -8.70 11.10
N TYR A 108 -6.72 -7.61 10.42
CA TYR A 108 -7.84 -6.75 10.80
C TYR A 108 -9.15 -7.11 10.05
N GLU A 109 -9.10 -8.08 9.12
CA GLU A 109 -10.28 -8.61 8.46
C GLU A 109 -11.07 -9.54 9.41
N PRO A 110 -12.37 -9.28 9.65
CA PRO A 110 -13.19 -10.15 10.49
C PRO A 110 -13.58 -11.42 9.72
N TRP A 111 -13.09 -12.57 10.16
CA TRP A 111 -13.50 -13.91 9.72
C TRP A 111 -14.86 -14.34 10.29
#